data_AF-A0A1Y4VHQ2-F1
#
_entry.id   AF-A0A1Y4VHQ2-F1
#
_cell.length_a   1.000
_cell.length_b   1.000
_cell.length_c   1.000
_cell.angle_alpha   90.00
_cell.angle_beta   90.00
_cell.angle_gamma   90.00
#
_symmetry.space_group_name_H-M   'P 1'
#
loop_
_entity.id
_entity.type
_entity.pdbx_description
1 polymer ?
#
loop_
_entity_poly.entity_id
_entity_poly.type
_entity_poly.pdbx_seq_one_letter_code
_entity_poly.pdbx_strand_id
1 'polypeptide(L)'
;MTSFAQVDQLTMREYELLVKAAELRDVDTDYRLHEQAFLNFVVQGRKKSGRPVYRRFKQFFNYAQEVKEVIEKRKKEKKTDSRFSRLSKHLKEKRGDG
;
A
#
# COMPACT_ATOMS: atom_id res chain seq x y z
N MET A 1 -16.76 -12.25 -4.98
CA MET A 1 -15.41 -12.70 -5.34
C MET A 1 -15.34 -12.72 -6.86
N THR A 2 -14.28 -12.17 -7.45
CA THR A 2 -14.07 -12.20 -8.90
C THR A 2 -13.59 -13.60 -9.30
N SER A 3 -14.17 -14.20 -10.34
CA SER A 3 -13.77 -15.54 -10.83
C SER A 3 -12.60 -15.45 -11.82
N PHE A 4 -11.90 -16.56 -12.06
CA PHE A 4 -10.82 -16.61 -13.06
C PHE A 4 -11.30 -16.25 -14.48
N ALA A 5 -12.47 -16.76 -14.89
CA ALA A 5 -13.07 -16.42 -16.18
C ALA A 5 -13.39 -14.92 -16.32
N GLN A 6 -13.73 -14.23 -15.23
CA GLN A 6 -13.91 -12.78 -15.24
C GLN A 6 -12.57 -12.05 -15.35
N VAL A 7 -11.51 -12.58 -14.72
CA VAL A 7 -10.16 -12.00 -14.81
C VAL A 7 -9.61 -12.07 -16.23
N ASP A 8 -9.84 -13.18 -16.94
CA ASP A 8 -9.38 -13.37 -18.33
C ASP A 8 -10.00 -12.36 -19.31
N GLN A 9 -11.13 -11.74 -18.96
CA GLN A 9 -11.83 -10.75 -19.77
C GLN A 9 -11.41 -9.30 -19.46
N LEU A 10 -10.60 -9.07 -18.42
CA LEU A 10 -10.21 -7.73 -18.00
C LEU A 10 -9.19 -7.13 -18.96
N THR A 11 -9.34 -5.84 -19.22
CA THR A 11 -8.22 -5.04 -19.71
C THR A 11 -7.14 -4.91 -18.63
N MET A 12 -5.89 -4.68 -19.04
CA MET A 12 -4.78 -4.46 -18.10
C MET A 12 -5.08 -3.33 -17.10
N ARG A 13 -5.79 -2.27 -17.53
CA ARG A 13 -6.16 -1.14 -16.66
C ARG A 13 -7.17 -1.53 -15.60
N GLU A 14 -8.18 -2.33 -15.97
CA GLU A 14 -9.20 -2.80 -15.02
C GLU A 14 -8.59 -3.78 -14.02
N TYR A 15 -7.73 -4.69 -14.49
CA TYR A 15 -6.96 -5.56 -13.62
C TYR A 15 -6.13 -4.75 -12.62
N GLU A 16 -5.33 -3.79 -13.08
CA GLU A 16 -4.52 -2.93 -12.19
C GLU A 16 -5.37 -2.20 -11.15
N LEU A 17 -6.57 -1.75 -11.53
CA LEU A 17 -7.50 -1.07 -10.62
C LEU A 17 -8.05 -2.04 -9.56
N LEU A 18 -8.43 -3.26 -9.96
CA LEU A 18 -8.91 -4.28 -9.04
C LEU A 18 -7.83 -4.73 -8.06
N VAL A 19 -6.59 -4.95 -8.51
CA VAL A 19 -5.51 -5.31 -7.59
C VAL A 19 -5.22 -4.16 -6.62
N LYS A 20 -5.22 -2.90 -7.10
CA LYS A 20 -5.08 -1.73 -6.21
C LYS A 20 -6.22 -1.67 -5.19
N ALA A 21 -7.45 -1.93 -5.59
CA ALA A 21 -8.59 -1.95 -4.68
C ALA A 21 -8.47 -3.09 -3.64
N ALA A 22 -7.98 -4.26 -4.04
CA ALA A 22 -7.73 -5.38 -3.14
C ALA A 22 -6.68 -5.03 -2.08
N GLU A 23 -5.54 -4.46 -2.47
CA GLU A 23 -4.50 -4.04 -1.54
C GLU A 23 -4.98 -2.96 -0.55
N LEU A 24 -5.79 -2.00 -1.01
CA LEU A 24 -6.39 -1.01 -0.11
C LEU A 24 -7.38 -1.64 0.88
N ARG A 25 -8.13 -2.65 0.43
CA ARG A 25 -9.05 -3.40 1.30
C ARG A 25 -8.30 -4.23 2.34
N ASP A 26 -7.10 -4.70 2.03
CA ASP A 26 -6.24 -5.37 3.01
C ASP A 26 -5.81 -4.37 4.09
N VAL A 27 -5.43 -3.13 3.74
CA VAL A 27 -5.15 -2.06 4.71
C VAL A 27 -6.37 -1.73 5.58
N ASP A 28 -7.58 -1.72 5.00
CA ASP A 28 -8.82 -1.54 5.77
C ASP A 28 -9.06 -2.68 6.76
N THR A 29 -8.70 -3.91 6.35
CA THR A 29 -8.81 -5.10 7.21
C THR A 29 -7.81 -5.02 8.36
N ASP A 30 -6.56 -4.68 8.07
CA ASP A 30 -5.50 -4.49 9.07
C ASP A 30 -5.90 -3.40 10.06
N TYR A 31 -6.47 -2.28 9.60
CA TYR A 31 -6.99 -1.23 10.48
C TYR A 31 -7.97 -1.80 11.51
N ARG A 32 -8.94 -2.63 11.09
CA ARG A 32 -9.95 -3.21 11.98
C ARG A 32 -9.36 -4.21 12.96
N LEU A 33 -8.43 -5.05 12.49
CA LEU A 33 -7.72 -6.01 13.34
C LEU A 33 -6.89 -5.28 14.41
N HIS A 34 -6.16 -4.24 14.00
CA HIS A 34 -5.37 -3.43 14.91
C HIS A 34 -6.25 -2.62 15.87
N GLU A 35 -7.39 -2.09 15.43
CA GLU A 35 -8.35 -1.38 16.28
C GLU A 35 -8.84 -2.30 17.41
N GLN A 36 -9.24 -3.53 17.07
CA GLN A 36 -9.63 -4.54 18.06
C GLN A 36 -8.46 -4.89 19.00
N ALA A 37 -7.26 -5.13 18.46
CA ALA A 37 -6.08 -5.43 19.26
C ALA A 37 -5.71 -4.28 20.21
N PHE A 38 -5.87 -3.03 19.77
CA PHE A 38 -5.62 -1.85 20.59
C PHE A 38 -6.62 -1.71 21.72
N LEU A 39 -7.91 -1.98 21.47
CA LEU A 39 -8.93 -2.00 22.53
C LEU A 39 -8.60 -3.07 23.58
N ASN A 40 -8.22 -4.28 23.14
CA ASN A 40 -7.77 -5.34 24.04
C ASN A 40 -6.51 -4.92 24.84
N PHE A 41 -5.54 -4.27 24.19
CA PHE A 41 -4.33 -3.75 24.82
C PHE A 41 -4.62 -2.68 25.88
N VAL A 42 -5.53 -1.75 25.60
CA VAL A 42 -5.92 -0.70 26.55
C VAL A 42 -6.56 -1.29 27.81
N VAL A 43 -7.35 -2.37 27.66
CA VAL A 43 -7.97 -3.10 28.77
C VAL A 43 -6.93 -3.83 29.63
N GLN A 44 -5.87 -4.37 29.03
CA GLN A 44 -4.85 -5.18 29.73
C GLN A 44 -3.88 -4.40 30.63
N GLY A 45 -4.01 -3.08 30.75
CA GLY A 45 -3.43 -2.34 31.86
C GLY A 45 -1.90 -2.15 31.81
N ARG A 46 -1.51 -0.95 31.35
CA ARG A 46 -0.50 -0.04 31.93
C ARG A 46 0.81 -0.63 32.52
N LYS A 47 1.95 -0.06 32.11
CA LYS A 47 3.28 -0.26 32.73
C LYS A 47 3.23 -0.03 34.24
N LYS A 48 4.25 -0.46 35.01
CA LYS A 48 4.36 -0.25 36.49
C LYS A 48 4.02 1.18 36.98
N SER A 49 4.11 2.21 36.12
CA SER A 49 3.72 3.60 36.37
C SER A 49 2.23 3.94 36.10
N GLY A 50 1.38 2.97 35.75
CA GLY A 50 -0.02 3.22 35.43
C GLY A 50 -0.24 3.90 34.07
N ARG A 51 0.72 3.90 33.14
CA ARG A 51 0.56 4.53 31.81
C ARG A 51 0.60 3.49 30.67
N PRO A 52 -0.31 3.57 29.67
CA PRO A 52 -0.27 2.69 28.51
C PRO A 52 0.95 3.01 27.61
N VAL A 53 1.51 1.98 26.97
CA VAL A 53 2.67 2.12 26.05
C VAL A 53 2.30 3.04 24.88
N TYR A 54 1.13 2.80 24.29
CA TYR A 54 0.54 3.63 23.25
C TYR A 54 -0.62 4.41 23.85
N ARG A 55 -0.58 5.74 23.71
CA ARG A 55 -1.65 6.62 24.24
C ARG A 55 -2.79 6.81 23.24
N ARG A 56 -2.49 6.67 21.95
CA ARG A 56 -3.43 6.86 20.85
C ARG A 56 -3.27 5.72 19.86
N PHE A 57 -4.37 5.30 19.26
CA PHE A 57 -4.36 4.25 18.25
C PHE A 57 -3.41 4.55 17.09
N LYS A 58 -3.34 5.81 16.64
CA LYS A 58 -2.40 6.23 15.57
C LYS A 58 -0.93 5.89 15.83
N GLN A 59 -0.53 5.77 17.11
CA GLN A 59 0.84 5.36 17.47
C GLN A 59 1.05 3.85 17.38
N PHE A 60 -0.04 3.08 17.44
CA PHE A 60 -0.06 1.63 17.27
C PHE A 60 -0.20 1.24 15.79
N PHE A 61 -1.04 1.95 15.04
CA PHE A 61 -1.25 1.74 13.60
C PHE A 61 -1.59 3.07 12.90
N ASN A 62 -0.86 3.40 11.83
CA ASN A 62 -1.04 4.66 11.09
C ASN A 62 -1.63 4.42 9.70
N TYR A 63 -2.94 4.27 9.62
CA TYR A 63 -3.69 4.00 8.37
C TYR A 63 -3.28 4.89 7.19
N ALA A 64 -3.18 6.21 7.42
CA ALA A 64 -2.86 7.15 6.35
C ALA A 64 -1.46 6.91 5.76
N GLN A 65 -0.52 6.41 6.57
CA GLN A 65 0.80 6.03 6.10
C GLN A 65 0.73 4.72 5.29
N GLU A 66 0.03 3.71 5.78
CA GLU A 66 -0.13 2.43 5.06
C GLU A 66 -0.77 2.62 3.68
N VAL A 67 -1.85 3.39 3.59
CA VAL A 67 -2.49 3.75 2.31
C VAL A 67 -1.50 4.46 1.38
N LYS A 68 -0.68 5.37 1.93
CA LYS A 68 0.35 6.07 1.15
C LYS A 68 1.40 5.11 0.63
N GLU A 69 1.83 4.13 1.43
CA GLU A 69 2.81 3.13 1.04
C GLU A 69 2.30 2.24 -0.11
N VAL A 70 1.05 1.78 -0.05
CA VAL A 70 0.40 1.06 -1.17
C VAL A 70 0.40 1.88 -2.46
N ILE A 71 0.02 3.16 -2.38
CA ILE A 71 -0.03 4.05 -3.55
C ILE A 71 1.38 4.31 -4.11
N GLU A 72 2.37 4.58 -3.26
CA GLU A 72 3.73 4.90 -3.69
C GLU A 72 4.47 3.67 -4.23
N LYS A 73 4.23 2.48 -3.68
CA LYS A 73 4.77 1.21 -4.19
C LYS A 73 4.34 1.00 -5.65
N ARG A 74 3.05 1.11 -5.95
CA ARG A 74 2.54 0.99 -7.33
C ARG A 74 3.06 2.07 -8.27
N LYS A 75 3.24 3.30 -7.81
CA LYS A 75 3.87 4.36 -8.62
C LYS A 75 5.31 4.01 -8.99
N LYS A 76 6.07 3.42 -8.08
CA LYS A 76 7.45 2.97 -8.33
C LYS A 76 7.47 1.82 -9.34
N GLU A 77 6.62 0.81 -9.17
CA GLU A 77 6.51 -0.34 -10.08
C GLU A 77 6.20 0.10 -11.52
N LYS A 78 5.26 1.04 -11.70
CA LYS A 78 4.94 1.62 -13.02
C LYS A 78 6.11 2.40 -13.64
N LYS A 79 6.95 3.04 -12.83
CA LYS A 79 8.15 3.77 -13.31
C LYS A 79 9.26 2.82 -13.74
N THR A 80 9.45 1.71 -13.03
CA THR A 80 10.49 0.72 -13.32
C THR A 80 10.16 -0.17 -14.52
N ASP A 81 8.86 -0.47 -14.74
CA ASP A 81 8.42 -1.35 -15.84
C ASP A 81 8.28 -0.63 -17.20
N SER A 82 8.70 0.64 -17.24
CA SER A 82 8.87 1.35 -18.49
C SER A 82 9.96 0.65 -19.30
N ARG A 83 9.57 -0.27 -20.19
CA ARG A 83 10.41 -0.78 -21.31
C ARG A 83 11.04 0.37 -22.10
N PHE A 84 10.42 1.55 -22.04
CA PHE A 84 10.90 2.81 -22.58
C PHE A 84 11.92 3.54 -21.69
N SER A 85 12.14 3.19 -20.43
CA SER A 85 13.14 3.84 -19.57
C SER A 85 14.55 3.61 -20.10
N ARG A 86 14.85 2.37 -20.51
CA ARG A 86 16.12 2.02 -21.16
C ARG A 86 16.26 2.69 -22.53
N LEU A 87 15.18 2.73 -23.32
CA LEU A 87 15.19 3.38 -24.62
C LEU A 87 15.34 4.91 -24.52
N SER A 88 14.64 5.53 -23.57
CA SER A 88 14.70 6.98 -23.30
C SER A 88 16.09 7.40 -22.80
N LYS A 89 16.77 6.54 -22.03
CA LYS A 89 18.16 6.76 -21.61
C LYS A 89 19.10 6.81 -22.84
N HIS A 90 19.00 5.82 -23.73
CA HIS A 90 19.80 5.79 -24.97
C HIS A 90 19.49 6.96 -25.93
N LEU A 91 18.23 7.38 -26.01
CA LEU A 91 17.83 8.55 -26.81
C LEU A 91 18.34 9.87 -26.24
N LYS A 92 18.49 9.96 -24.91
CA LYS A 92 19.02 11.15 -24.23
C LYS A 92 20.54 11.26 -24.37
N GLU A 93 21.23 10.13 -24.34
CA GLU A 93 22.67 10.02 -24.63
C GLU A 93 23.00 10.49 -26.05
N LYS A 94 22.26 10.01 -27.06
CA LYS A 94 22.45 10.43 -28.46
C LYS A 94 22.07 11.88 -28.78
N ARG A 95 21.35 12.58 -27.90
CA ARG A 95 20.96 13.99 -28.09
C ARG A 95 21.85 14.97 -27.32
N GLY A 96 22.80 14.48 -26.52
CA GLY A 96 23.75 15.28 -25.75
C GLY A 96 25.07 15.56 -26.46
N ASP A 97 25.34 14.90 -27.60
CA ASP A 97 26.51 15.15 -28.46
C ASP A 97 26.12 16.04 -29.65
N GLY A 98 25.88 17.33 -29.36
CA GLY A 98 25.63 18.38 -30.34
C GLY A 98 26.13 19.72 -29.84
#